data_AF-A0A7M3NXM7-F1
#
_entry.id   AF-A0A7M3NXM7-F1
#
_cell.length_a   1.000
_cell.length_b   1.000
_cell.length_c   1.000
_cell.angle_alpha   90.00
_cell.angle_beta   90.00
_cell.angle_gamma   90.00
#
_symmetry.space_group_name_H-M   'P 1'
#
loop_
_entity.id
_entity.type
_entity.pdbx_description
1 polymer ?
#
loop_
_entity_poly.entity_id
_entity_poly.type
_entity_poly.pdbx_seq_one_letter_code
_entity_poly.pdbx_strand_id
1 'polypeptide(L)' 'ITPGQYVTRVRVEAARTLLESCDVGVEAVARRCGLGSDETMRRAFLQVLGTTPTAYRQRFAHP' A
#
# COMPACT_ATOMS: atom_id res chain seq x y z
N ILE A 1 18.14 -8.43 -4.52
CA ILE A 1 16.81 -7.85 -4.85
C ILE A 1 16.55 -8.09 -6.33
N THR A 2 15.38 -8.62 -6.70
CA THR A 2 15.01 -8.72 -8.12
C THR A 2 14.36 -7.41 -8.59
N PRO A 3 14.38 -7.09 -9.90
CA PRO A 3 13.69 -5.91 -10.41
C PRO A 3 12.21 -5.85 -10.02
N GLY A 4 11.51 -7.00 -10.04
CA GLY A 4 10.12 -7.09 -9.59
C GLY A 4 9.93 -6.75 -8.11
N GLN A 5 10.83 -7.22 -7.24
CA GLN A 5 10.80 -6.87 -5.81
C GLN A 5 11.03 -5.36 -5.59
N TYR A 6 11.92 -4.74 -6.35
CA TYR A 6 12.16 -3.30 -6.27
C TYR A 6 10.90 -2.51 -6.65
N VAL A 7 10.27 -2.84 -7.78
CA VAL A 7 9.03 -2.20 -8.23
C VAL A 7 7.93 -2.35 -7.18
N THR A 8 7.76 -3.54 -6.60
CA THR A 8 6.78 -3.76 -5.53
C THR A 8 7.05 -2.87 -4.31
N ARG A 9 8.30 -2.73 -3.87
CA ARG A 9 8.65 -1.83 -2.76
C ARG A 9 8.30 -0.38 -3.09
N VAL A 10 8.66 0.11 -4.29
CA VAL A 10 8.33 1.47 -4.72
C VAL A 10 6.81 1.71 -4.73
N ARG A 11 6.02 0.74 -5.21
CA ARG A 11 4.55 0.82 -5.20
C ARG A 11 3.98 0.86 -3.78
N VAL A 12 4.56 0.09 -2.86
CA VAL A 12 4.16 0.11 -1.44
C VAL A 12 4.46 1.46 -0.81
N GLU A 13 5.64 2.05 -1.05
CA GLU A 13 5.97 3.38 -0.54
C GLU A 13 5.01 4.46 -1.06
N ALA A 14 4.70 4.46 -2.36
CA ALA A 14 3.71 5.38 -2.93
C ALA A 14 2.32 5.21 -2.29
N ALA A 15 1.94 3.97 -2.02
CA ALA A 15 0.67 3.68 -1.37
C ALA A 15 0.61 4.16 0.08
N ARG A 16 1.72 4.11 0.84
CA ARG A 16 1.79 4.67 2.20
C ARG A 16 1.45 6.15 2.21
N THR A 17 2.09 6.93 1.33
CA THR A 17 1.83 8.36 1.19
C THR A 17 0.35 8.64 0.90
N LEU A 18 -0.29 7.84 0.04
CA LEU A 18 -1.71 8.01 -0.27
C LEU A 18 -2.64 7.61 0.88
N LEU A 19 -2.29 6.57 1.64
CA LEU A 19 -3.07 6.15 2.82
C LEU A 19 -3.00 7.17 3.96
N GLU A 20 -1.89 7.89 4.07
CA GLU A 20 -1.65 8.94 5.07
C GLU A 20 -2.30 10.28 4.70
N SER A 21 -2.38 10.59 3.40
CA SER A 21 -2.84 11.89 2.90
C SER A 21 -4.30 11.94 2.44
N CYS A 22 -4.96 10.81 2.24
CA CYS A 22 -6.31 10.75 1.66
C CYS A 22 -7.17 9.60 2.23
N ASP A 23 -8.47 9.86 2.41
CA ASP A 23 -9.49 8.89 2.86
C ASP A 23 -10.04 7.96 1.75
N VAL A 24 -9.39 7.90 0.59
CA VAL A 24 -9.83 7.01 -0.49
C VAL A 24 -9.73 5.53 -0.09
N GLY A 25 -10.70 4.69 -0.44
CA GLY A 25 -10.68 3.26 -0.08
C GLY A 25 -9.41 2.53 -0.52
N VAL A 26 -9.01 1.48 0.21
CA VAL A 26 -7.77 0.72 -0.04
C VAL A 26 -7.71 0.18 -1.47
N GLU A 27 -8.83 -0.29 -2.01
CA GLU A 27 -8.93 -0.77 -3.40
C GLU A 27 -8.61 0.33 -4.43
N ALA A 28 -9.03 1.57 -4.16
CA ALA A 28 -8.72 2.71 -5.04
C ALA A 28 -7.23 3.06 -4.98
N VAL A 29 -6.61 3.01 -3.79
CA VAL A 29 -5.16 3.18 -3.63
C VAL A 29 -4.39 2.10 -4.37
N ALA A 30 -4.83 0.84 -4.26
CA ALA A 30 -4.21 -0.29 -4.96
C ALA A 30 -4.19 -0.08 -6.48
N ARG A 31 -5.31 0.37 -7.05
CA ARG A 31 -5.41 0.70 -8.48
C ARG A 31 -4.49 1.85 -8.88
N ARG A 32 -4.47 2.94 -8.10
CA ARG A 32 -3.60 4.11 -8.34
C ARG A 32 -2.11 3.77 -8.29
N CYS A 33 -1.71 2.84 -7.43
CA CYS A 33 -0.31 2.43 -7.27
C CYS A 33 0.09 1.28 -8.21
N GLY A 34 -0.81 0.82 -9.10
CA GLY A 34 -0.52 -0.28 -10.03
C GLY A 34 -0.41 -1.66 -9.36
N LEU A 35 -1.01 -1.84 -8.18
CA LEU A 35 -1.15 -3.14 -7.49
C LEU A 35 -2.41 -3.89 -7.93
N GLY A 36 -3.38 -3.20 -8.54
CA GLY A 36 -4.53 -3.80 -9.24
C GLY A 36 -5.71 -4.17 -8.34
N SER A 37 -5.49 -4.65 -7.12
CA SER A 37 -6.57 -5.02 -6.19
C SER A 37 -6.15 -4.89 -4.72
N ASP A 38 -7.15 -4.86 -3.83
CA ASP A 38 -6.95 -4.86 -2.37
C ASP A 38 -6.12 -6.07 -1.90
N GLU A 39 -6.43 -7.28 -2.39
CA GLU A 39 -5.69 -8.50 -2.06
C GLU A 39 -4.20 -8.40 -2.44
N THR A 40 -3.89 -7.94 -3.66
CA THR A 40 -2.49 -7.78 -4.10
C THR A 40 -1.77 -6.72 -3.26
N MET A 41 -2.46 -5.63 -2.92
CA MET A 41 -1.93 -4.59 -2.05
C MET A 41 -1.67 -5.12 -0.64
N ARG A 42 -2.58 -5.89 -0.06
CA ARG A 42 -2.43 -6.54 1.24
C ARG A 42 -1.20 -7.45 1.25
N ARG A 43 -1.03 -8.30 0.24
CA ARG A 43 0.15 -9.17 0.11
C ARG A 43 1.44 -8.35 0.04
N ALA A 44 1.48 -7.32 -0.81
CA ALA A 44 2.64 -6.46 -0.95
C ALA A 44 3.00 -5.74 0.36
N PHE A 45 2.01 -5.22 1.09
CA PHE A 45 2.21 -4.59 2.40
C PHE A 45 2.72 -5.57 3.45
N LEU A 46 2.17 -6.78 3.53
CA LEU A 46 2.65 -7.80 4.45
C LEU A 46 4.10 -8.20 4.14
N GLN A 47 4.46 -8.32 2.86
CA GLN A 47 5.82 -8.67 2.44
C GLN A 47 6.84 -7.54 2.70
N VAL A 48 6.45 -6.27 2.55
CA VAL A 48 7.39 -5.13 2.61
C VAL A 48 7.43 -4.48 4.00
N LEU A 49 6.28 -4.38 4.69
CA LEU A 49 6.11 -3.64 5.94
C LEU A 49 5.65 -4.52 7.12
N GLY A 50 5.25 -5.77 6.87
CA GLY A 50 4.76 -6.67 7.92
C GLY A 50 3.40 -6.31 8.51
N THR A 51 2.62 -5.44 7.86
CA THR A 51 1.28 -5.04 8.31
C THR A 51 0.29 -4.98 7.15
N THR A 52 -1.01 -4.82 7.42
CA THR A 52 -2.03 -4.64 6.39
C THR A 52 -2.23 -3.15 6.07
N PRO A 53 -2.68 -2.79 4.84
CA PRO A 53 -2.99 -1.40 4.48
C PRO A 53 -3.98 -0.74 5.44
N THR A 54 -5.02 -1.47 5.86
CA THR A 54 -6.05 -0.97 6.78
C THR A 54 -5.49 -0.69 8.16
N ALA A 55 -4.70 -1.61 8.71
CA ALA A 55 -4.05 -1.41 10.01
C ALA A 55 -3.01 -0.28 9.95
N TYR A 56 -2.28 -0.16 8.83
CA TYR A 56 -1.38 0.96 8.58
C TYR A 56 -2.15 2.29 8.59
N ARG A 57 -3.24 2.39 7.82
CA ARG A 57 -4.09 3.58 7.80
C ARG A 57 -4.64 3.93 9.18
N GLN A 58 -5.17 2.97 9.94
CA GLN A 58 -5.68 3.24 11.29
C GLN A 58 -4.63 3.83 12.23
N ARG A 59 -3.35 3.50 12.03
CA ARG A 59 -2.25 4.00 12.86
C ARG A 59 -1.69 5.34 12.40
N PHE A 60 -1.75 5.64 11.11
CA PHE A 60 -1.06 6.77 10.49
C PHE A 60 -1.96 7.75 9.73
N ALA A 61 -3.27 7.47 9.59
CA ALA A 61 -4.21 8.44 9.09
C ALA A 61 -4.23 9.61 10.07
N HIS A 62 -3.85 10.79 9.58
CA HIS A 62 -4.02 12.02 10.32
C HIS A 62 -5.53 12.26 10.54
N PRO A 63 -5.94 12.72 11.74
CA PRO A 63 -7.33 13.05 12.03
C PRO A 63 -7.85 14.20 11.16
#